data_AF-A0A2V6ULH5-F1
#
_entry.id   AF-A0A2V6ULH5-F1
#
_cell.length_a   1.000
_cell.length_b   1.000
_cell.length_c   1.000
_cell.angle_alpha   90.00
_cell.angle_beta   90.00
_cell.angle_gamma   90.00
#
_symmetry.space_group_name_H-M   'P 1'
#
loop_
_entity.id
_entity.type
_entity.pdbx_description
1 polymer ?
#
loop_
_entity_poly.entity_id
_entity_poly.type
_entity_poly.pdbx_seq_one_letter_code
_entity_poly.pdbx_strand_id
1 'polypeptide(L)'
;MIALVLVVALLLTAVTPARAEAMEIGTILLLVGVGVAVVMIVAFLIVANVSDRRRAEVPADQSPADGAPLVLVTYVSPPAAQSP
;
A
#
# COMPACT_ATOMS: atom_id res chain seq x y z
N MET A 1 5.57 2.13 10.67
CA MET A 1 5.99 1.09 9.72
C MET A 1 7.20 0.30 10.20
N ILE A 2 8.35 0.94 10.49
CA ILE A 2 9.53 0.22 11.00
C ILE A 2 9.22 -0.64 12.24
N ALA A 3 8.47 -0.11 13.22
CA ALA A 3 8.06 -0.91 14.39
C ALA A 3 7.22 -2.15 14.02
N LEU A 4 6.28 -2.02 13.06
CA LEU A 4 5.48 -3.14 12.57
C LEU A 4 6.36 -4.17 11.86
N VAL A 5 7.26 -3.72 10.99
CA VAL A 5 8.20 -4.59 10.27
C VAL A 5 9.11 -5.33 11.24
N LEU A 6 9.61 -4.67 12.28
CA LEU A 6 10.44 -5.29 13.33
C LEU A 6 9.66 -6.32 14.14
N VAL A 7 8.39 -6.06 14.49
CA VAL A 7 7.53 -7.03 15.19
C VAL A 7 7.25 -8.25 14.30
N VAL A 8 6.97 -8.04 13.01
CA VAL A 8 6.77 -9.15 12.05
C VAL A 8 8.05 -9.96 11.89
N ALA A 9 9.20 -9.32 11.72
CA ALA A 9 10.49 -9.99 11.64
C ALA A 9 10.78 -10.79 12.92
N LEU A 10 10.53 -10.20 14.10
CA LEU A 10 10.69 -10.88 15.38
C LEU A 10 9.76 -12.10 15.49
N LEU A 11 8.50 -11.99 15.07
CA LEU A 11 7.55 -13.11 15.05
C LEU A 11 8.00 -14.21 14.09
N LEU A 12 8.44 -13.87 12.88
CA LEU A 12 8.95 -14.86 11.92
C LEU A 12 10.19 -15.58 12.45
N THR A 13 11.06 -14.86 13.16
CA THR A 13 12.25 -15.43 13.78
C THR A 13 11.91 -16.25 15.03
N ALA A 14 10.89 -15.86 15.80
CA ALA A 14 10.40 -16.67 16.92
C ALA A 14 9.71 -17.97 16.43
N VAL A 15 9.13 -17.94 15.23
CA VAL A 15 8.45 -19.07 14.60
C VAL A 15 9.42 -19.97 13.82
N THR A 16 10.72 -19.65 13.70
CA THR A 16 11.67 -20.57 13.05
C THR A 16 11.63 -21.93 13.75
N PRO A 17 11.18 -23.00 13.09
CA PRO A 17 11.05 -24.30 13.71
C PRO A 17 12.46 -24.83 14.01
N ALA A 18 12.71 -25.14 15.28
CA ALA A 18 13.97 -25.70 15.73
C ALA A 18 14.24 -27.05 15.02
N ARG A 19 15.38 -27.10 14.32
CA ARG A 19 16.05 -28.25 13.67
C ARG A 19 15.18 -29.21 12.84
N ALA A 20 15.53 -29.25 11.55
CA ALA A 20 15.06 -30.16 10.51
C ALA A 20 15.49 -31.64 10.72
N GLU A 21 15.34 -32.17 11.93
CA GLU A 21 15.50 -33.59 12.20
C GLU A 21 14.13 -34.25 11.97
N ALA A 22 13.87 -34.66 10.72
CA ALA A 22 12.65 -35.36 10.28
C ALA A 22 11.33 -34.59 10.45
N MET A 23 11.27 -33.34 9.97
CA MET A 23 10.01 -32.61 9.90
C MET A 23 9.06 -33.26 8.87
N GLU A 24 7.87 -33.65 9.32
CA GLU A 24 6.83 -34.28 8.49
C GLU A 24 6.37 -33.32 7.37
N ILE A 25 6.11 -33.85 6.18
CA ILE A 25 5.73 -33.08 4.99
C ILE A 25 4.49 -32.19 5.27
N GLY A 26 3.53 -32.70 6.04
CA GLY A 26 2.33 -31.95 6.43
C GLY A 26 2.66 -30.67 7.20
N THR A 27 3.63 -30.73 8.11
CA THR A 27 4.08 -29.58 8.90
C THR A 27 4.78 -28.54 8.02
N ILE A 28 5.54 -28.99 7.01
CA ILE A 28 6.22 -28.09 6.07
C ILE A 28 5.17 -27.32 5.25
N LEU A 29 4.18 -28.03 4.69
CA LEU A 29 3.10 -27.41 3.92
C LEU A 29 2.28 -26.44 4.78
N LEU A 30 2.03 -26.78 6.04
CA LEU A 30 1.35 -25.91 6.98
C LEU A 30 2.14 -24.62 7.24
N LEU A 31 3.44 -24.71 7.50
CA LEU A 31 4.30 -23.54 7.70
C LEU A 31 4.39 -22.66 6.46
N VAL A 32 4.47 -23.27 5.27
CA VAL A 32 4.43 -22.53 4.00
C VAL A 32 3.10 -21.79 3.85
N GLY A 33 1.97 -22.45 4.10
CA GLY A 33 0.65 -21.84 4.02
C GLY A 33 0.47 -20.68 5.00
N VAL A 34 0.89 -20.86 6.25
CA VAL A 34 0.91 -19.79 7.26
C VAL A 34 1.80 -18.63 6.81
N GLY A 35 2.98 -18.91 6.28
CA GLY A 35 3.89 -17.90 5.76
C GLY A 35 3.26 -17.07 4.63
N VAL A 36 2.60 -17.71 3.67
CA VAL A 36 1.90 -17.02 2.57
C VAL A 36 0.76 -16.16 3.08
N ALA A 37 -0.04 -16.66 4.02
CA ALA A 37 -1.14 -15.89 4.62
C ALA A 37 -0.62 -14.63 5.34
N VAL A 38 0.48 -14.73 6.09
CA VAL A 38 1.11 -13.59 6.76
C VAL A 38 1.58 -12.55 5.75
N VAL A 39 2.22 -12.97 4.66
CA VAL A 39 2.67 -12.04 3.59
C VAL A 39 1.48 -11.31 2.97
N MET A 40 0.38 -12.01 2.69
CA MET A 40 -0.85 -11.38 2.15
C MET A 40 -1.43 -10.34 3.11
N ILE A 41 -1.49 -10.64 4.41
CA ILE A 41 -1.96 -9.70 5.42
C ILE A 41 -1.06 -8.46 5.47
N VAL A 42 0.26 -8.64 5.49
CA VAL A 42 1.21 -7.51 5.50
C VAL A 42 1.06 -6.65 4.25
N ALA A 43 0.95 -7.25 3.06
CA ALA A 43 0.73 -6.53 1.82
C ALA A 43 -0.58 -5.72 1.84
N PHE A 44 -1.67 -6.34 2.30
CA PHE A 44 -2.97 -5.66 2.46
C PHE A 44 -2.88 -4.48 3.42
N LEU A 45 -2.24 -4.66 4.58
CA LEU A 45 -2.06 -3.60 5.58
C LEU A 45 -1.20 -2.46 5.04
N ILE A 46 -0.16 -2.74 4.25
CA ILE A 46 0.64 -1.71 3.59
C ILE A 46 -0.25 -0.89 2.63
N VAL A 47 -1.01 -1.56 1.76
CA VAL A 47 -1.90 -0.88 0.80
C VAL A 47 -2.93 -0.03 1.54
N ALA A 48 -3.60 -0.59 2.54
CA ALA A 48 -4.58 0.12 3.35
C ALA A 48 -3.97 1.35 4.03
N ASN A 49 -2.82 1.21 4.66
CA ASN A 49 -2.16 2.30 5.38
C ASN A 49 -1.62 3.38 4.43
N VAL A 50 -1.12 3.01 3.24
CA VAL A 50 -0.73 3.97 2.19
C VAL A 50 -1.95 4.71 1.63
N SER A 51 -3.09 4.04 1.50
CA SER A 51 -4.35 4.65 1.03
C SER A 51 -4.83 5.73 2.00
N ASP A 52 -4.81 5.43 3.29
CA ASP A 52 -5.19 6.38 4.35
C ASP A 52 -4.23 7.57 4.40
N ARG A 53 -2.92 7.33 4.22
CA ARG A 53 -1.93 8.41 4.18
C ARG A 53 -2.15 9.35 2.99
N ARG A 54 -2.47 8.81 1.80
CA ARG A 54 -2.83 9.64 0.64
C ARG A 54 -4.11 10.44 0.86
N ARG A 55 -5.10 9.90 1.58
CA ARG A 55 -6.32 10.62 1.97
C ARG A 55 -6.06 11.70 3.03
N ALA A 56 -5.19 11.43 4.00
CA ALA A 56 -4.83 12.38 5.05
C ALA A 56 -3.95 13.54 4.54
N GLU A 57 -3.18 13.31 3.46
CA GLU A 57 -2.38 14.34 2.78
C GLU A 57 -3.21 15.20 1.82
N VAL A 58 -4.48 14.86 1.53
CA VAL A 58 -5.42 15.81 0.93
C VAL A 58 -5.87 16.76 2.03
N PRO A 59 -5.43 18.03 2.02
CA PRO A 59 -5.89 18.98 3.03
C PRO A 59 -7.41 19.07 2.97
N ALA A 60 -8.08 19.02 4.11
CA ALA A 60 -9.51 19.30 4.25
C ALA A 60 -9.85 20.79 3.99
N ASP A 61 -9.04 21.48 3.17
CA ASP A 61 -9.18 22.88 2.78
C ASP A 61 -9.61 23.04 1.31
N GLN A 62 -10.16 21.96 0.73
CA GLN A 62 -10.94 22.02 -0.51
C GLN A 62 -12.36 21.50 -0.27
N SER A 63 -12.96 21.87 0.86
CA SER A 63 -14.40 22.13 0.81
C SER A 63 -14.56 23.32 -0.14
N PRO A 64 -15.28 23.22 -1.26
CA PRO A 64 -15.58 24.40 -2.05
C PRO A 64 -16.37 25.32 -1.14
N ALA A 65 -15.71 26.38 -0.66
CA ALA A 65 -16.42 27.52 -0.11
C ALA A 65 -17.44 27.92 -1.17
N ASP A 66 -18.70 27.91 -0.75
CA ASP A 66 -19.88 28.40 -1.45
C ASP A 66 -19.62 29.02 -2.83
N GLY A 67 -19.87 28.26 -3.89
CA GLY A 67 -20.25 28.84 -5.19
C GLY A 67 -19.14 29.31 -6.15
N ALA A 68 -17.88 28.90 -6.03
CA ALA A 68 -16.91 29.16 -7.10
C ALA A 68 -17.09 28.16 -8.26
N PRO A 69 -17.46 28.59 -9.48
CA PRO A 69 -17.66 27.67 -10.59
C PRO A 69 -16.32 27.04 -10.98
N LEU A 70 -16.32 25.72 -11.15
CA LEU A 70 -15.22 24.94 -11.72
C LEU A 70 -14.87 25.52 -13.10
N VAL A 71 -13.84 26.37 -13.16
CA VAL A 71 -13.29 26.86 -14.42
C VAL A 71 -12.48 25.71 -15.04
N LEU A 72 -13.14 24.96 -15.92
CA LEU A 72 -12.48 23.99 -16.77
C LEU A 72 -11.63 24.77 -17.78
N VAL A 73 -10.34 24.98 -17.46
CA VAL A 73 -9.37 25.57 -18.40
C VAL A 73 -9.08 24.51 -19.47
N THR A 74 -9.97 24.45 -20.47
CA THR A 74 -9.69 23.73 -21.71
C THR A 74 -8.59 24.51 -22.43
N TYR A 75 -7.40 23.95 -22.48
CA TYR A 75 -6.30 24.51 -23.26
C TYR A 75 -6.67 24.47 -24.74
N VAL A 76 -6.84 25.64 -25.37
CA VAL A 76 -6.99 25.79 -26.81
C VAL A 76 -5.65 26.26 -27.37
N SER A 77 -4.99 25.42 -28.16
CA SER A 77 -3.78 25.81 -28.90
C SER A 77 -4.06 27.00 -29.83
N PRO A 78 -3.19 28.02 -29.88
CA PRO A 78 -3.32 29.11 -30.86
C PRO A 78 -3.20 28.55 -32.29
N PRO A 79 -4.01 29.02 -33.26
CA PRO A 79 -3.82 28.65 -34.65
C PRO A 79 -2.44 29.15 -35.08
N ALA A 80 -1.63 28.25 -35.65
CA ALA A 80 -0.36 28.62 -36.25
C ALA A 80 -0.61 29.76 -37.24
N ALA A 81 -0.03 30.93 -36.97
CA ALA A 81 -0.11 32.06 -37.88
C ALA A 81 0.42 31.61 -39.24
N GLN A 82 -0.47 31.52 -40.23
CA GLN A 82 -0.06 31.46 -41.63
C GLN A 82 0.49 32.84 -41.98
N SER A 83 1.81 32.94 -42.05
CA SER A 83 2.51 34.08 -42.61
C SER A 83 2.20 34.18 -44.11
N PRO A 84 1.96 35.41 -44.65
CA PRO A 84 1.67 35.64 -46.06
C PRO A 84 2.87 35.39 -46.98
#